data_AF-A0A6V7Q5F0-F1
#
_entry.id   AF-A0A6V7Q5F0-F1
#
_cell.length_a   1.000
_cell.length_b   1.000
_cell.length_c   1.000
_cell.angle_alpha   90.00
_cell.angle_beta   90.00
_cell.angle_gamma   90.00
#
_symmetry.space_group_name_H-M   'P 1'
#
loop_
_entity.id
_entity.type
_entity.pdbx_description
1 polymer ?
#
loop_
_entity_poly.entity_id
_entity_poly.type
_entity_poly.pdbx_seq_one_letter_code
_entity_poly.pdbx_strand_id
1 'polypeptide(L)'
;MPPRHVAILLALFLPAAGRNITVSGNDADDDFFEKCPASRCAEGGPDIRFPYRLDSSPSFCGAPGMELTCSGNDTVLALPHAGSFNVTAIDYRYGEITIKLGGSCLHGLTGQPGSVNLTTSVYRPWDSYNISLLGCPRKWTPEEDYRIAGPISCLSTASQFVYAVLAYAYATSLPSDCRVISNRFTIPYDR
;
A
#
# COMPACT_ATOMS: atom_id res chain seq x y z
N MET A 1 -52.22 5.34 -32.38
CA MET A 1 -51.39 6.57 -32.44
C MET A 1 -49.94 6.23 -32.08
N PRO A 2 -49.03 6.07 -33.06
CA PRO A 2 -47.66 6.59 -32.98
C PRO A 2 -47.68 8.11 -33.31
N PRO A 3 -46.56 8.89 -33.38
CA PRO A 3 -45.12 8.57 -33.30
C PRO A 3 -44.42 9.29 -32.09
N ARG A 4 -43.09 9.30 -31.85
CA ARG A 4 -41.90 9.84 -32.56
C ARG A 4 -40.65 9.47 -31.71
N HIS A 5 -39.37 9.40 -32.13
CA HIS A 5 -38.59 9.47 -33.39
C HIS A 5 -37.30 8.60 -33.15
N VAL A 6 -36.71 7.84 -34.09
CA VAL A 6 -35.81 8.20 -35.24
C VAL A 6 -34.49 8.87 -34.75
N ALA A 7 -33.26 8.41 -35.07
CA ALA A 7 -32.77 7.28 -35.88
C ALA A 7 -31.42 6.72 -35.38
N ILE A 8 -31.10 5.47 -35.75
CA ILE A 8 -29.72 4.94 -35.74
C ILE A 8 -29.21 5.02 -37.18
N LEU A 9 -28.16 5.79 -37.44
CA LEU A 9 -27.52 5.89 -38.77
C LEU A 9 -26.41 4.85 -38.94
N LEU A 10 -26.49 4.11 -40.05
CA LEU A 10 -25.50 3.13 -40.50
C LEU A 10 -24.30 3.81 -41.19
N ALA A 11 -23.09 3.35 -40.88
CA ALA A 11 -21.90 3.38 -41.75
C ALA A 11 -20.78 2.55 -41.09
N LEU A 12 -19.96 1.75 -41.76
CA LEU A 12 -19.91 1.25 -43.15
C LEU A 12 -19.12 -0.07 -43.12
N PHE A 13 -19.47 -1.05 -43.94
CA PHE A 13 -18.59 -2.21 -44.16
C PHE A 13 -17.44 -1.81 -45.10
N LEU A 14 -16.19 -1.95 -44.65
CA LEU A 14 -15.00 -1.93 -45.49
C LEU A 14 -14.28 -3.27 -45.34
N PRO A 15 -13.96 -3.99 -46.45
CA PRO A 15 -13.26 -5.26 -46.39
C PRO A 15 -11.76 -5.03 -46.17
N ALA A 16 -11.35 -4.88 -44.90
CA ALA A 16 -9.96 -5.01 -44.51
C ALA A 16 -9.68 -6.47 -44.19
N ALA A 17 -8.70 -7.07 -44.89
CA ALA A 17 -8.35 -8.48 -44.83
C ALA A 17 -8.42 -9.07 -43.42
N GLY A 18 -9.07 -10.22 -43.29
CA GLY A 18 -9.07 -11.00 -42.06
C GLY A 18 -7.65 -11.38 -41.65
N ARG A 19 -7.04 -10.56 -40.81
CA ARG A 19 -5.92 -10.98 -39.97
C ARG A 19 -6.49 -11.97 -38.97
N ASN A 20 -6.52 -13.24 -39.36
CA ASN A 20 -6.47 -14.32 -38.39
C ASN A 20 -5.26 -14.02 -37.51
N ILE A 21 -5.52 -13.59 -36.28
CA ILE A 21 -4.49 -13.65 -35.24
C ILE A 21 -4.41 -15.14 -34.89
N THR A 22 -3.69 -15.87 -35.73
CA THR A 22 -3.16 -17.18 -35.37
C THR A 22 -2.16 -16.92 -34.26
N VAL A 23 -2.62 -17.05 -33.02
CA VAL A 23 -1.72 -17.29 -31.88
C VAL A 23 -1.10 -18.65 -32.15
N SER A 24 0.01 -18.63 -32.90
CA SER A 24 0.89 -19.77 -33.06
C SER A 24 1.66 -19.90 -31.76
N GLY A 25 0.99 -20.43 -30.73
CA GLY A 25 1.68 -21.03 -29.60
C GLY A 25 2.52 -22.15 -30.18
N ASN A 26 3.83 -21.94 -30.30
CA ASN A 26 4.74 -23.06 -30.42
C ASN A 26 4.76 -23.69 -29.04
N ASP A 27 4.60 -25.02 -28.92
CA ASP A 27 4.58 -25.74 -27.63
C ASP A 27 5.92 -25.71 -26.86
N ALA A 28 6.85 -24.83 -27.24
CA ALA A 28 7.83 -24.21 -26.36
C ALA A 28 7.21 -22.92 -25.77
N ASP A 29 6.12 -23.08 -25.02
CA ASP A 29 5.71 -22.08 -24.03
C ASP A 29 6.84 -22.04 -22.99
N ASP A 30 7.79 -21.12 -23.19
CA ASP A 30 8.69 -20.66 -22.13
C ASP A 30 7.79 -20.23 -20.96
N ASP A 31 7.70 -21.06 -19.92
CA ASP A 31 6.85 -20.76 -18.77
C ASP A 31 7.25 -19.38 -18.23
N PHE A 32 6.27 -18.48 -18.17
CA PHE A 32 6.46 -17.14 -17.64
C PHE A 32 7.11 -17.18 -16.26
N PHE A 33 6.78 -18.18 -15.44
CA PHE A 33 7.35 -18.37 -14.10
C PHE A 33 8.77 -18.95 -14.11
N GLU A 34 9.19 -19.67 -15.15
CA GLU A 34 10.60 -20.06 -15.34
C GLU A 34 11.47 -18.86 -15.74
N LYS A 35 10.95 -17.96 -16.58
CA LYS A 35 11.63 -16.70 -16.94
C LYS A 35 11.61 -15.65 -15.84
N CYS A 36 10.57 -15.66 -15.01
CA CYS A 36 10.34 -14.71 -13.94
C CYS A 36 10.15 -15.43 -12.59
N PRO A 37 11.18 -16.14 -12.10
CA PRO A 37 11.11 -16.87 -10.84
C PRO A 37 10.95 -15.91 -9.66
N ALA A 38 10.33 -16.41 -8.58
CA ALA A 38 10.23 -15.64 -7.34
C ALA A 38 11.62 -15.35 -6.76
N SER A 39 11.77 -14.15 -6.20
CA SER A 39 13.03 -13.63 -5.64
C SER A 39 12.79 -13.04 -4.25
N ARG A 40 13.86 -12.80 -3.48
CA ARG A 40 13.82 -12.17 -2.15
C ARG A 40 15.08 -11.33 -1.94
N CYS A 41 14.99 -10.26 -1.14
CA CYS A 41 16.17 -9.49 -0.72
C CYS A 41 17.00 -10.21 0.37
N ALA A 42 16.35 -11.03 1.20
CA ALA A 42 17.00 -11.86 2.22
C ALA A 42 16.16 -13.09 2.57
N GLU A 43 16.79 -14.07 3.22
CA GLU A 43 16.09 -15.18 3.87
C GLU A 43 15.09 -14.63 4.91
N GLY A 44 13.87 -15.19 4.94
CA GLY A 44 12.77 -14.68 5.77
C GLY A 44 12.08 -13.40 5.27
N GLY A 45 12.62 -12.72 4.25
CA GLY A 45 11.94 -11.60 3.58
C GLY A 45 10.73 -12.04 2.73
N PRO A 46 9.90 -11.09 2.26
CA PRO A 46 8.74 -11.40 1.41
C PRO A 46 9.15 -11.93 0.03
N ASP A 47 8.36 -12.84 -0.54
CA ASP A 47 8.48 -13.26 -1.95
C ASP A 47 8.16 -12.10 -2.89
N ILE A 48 9.05 -11.84 -3.84
CA ILE A 48 8.89 -10.86 -4.91
C ILE A 48 8.73 -11.61 -6.23
N ARG A 49 7.51 -11.59 -6.78
CA ARG A 49 7.08 -12.20 -8.03
C ARG A 49 5.94 -11.38 -8.64
N PHE A 50 5.62 -11.63 -9.90
CA PHE A 50 4.56 -10.92 -10.63
C PHE A 50 3.26 -10.77 -9.78
N PRO A 51 2.65 -9.58 -9.70
CA PRO A 51 2.94 -8.38 -10.52
C PRO A 51 4.11 -7.52 -10.02
N TYR A 52 4.68 -7.82 -8.85
CA TYR A 52 5.88 -7.14 -8.35
C TYR A 52 7.15 -7.67 -9.00
N ARG A 53 8.17 -6.83 -9.15
CA ARG A 53 9.50 -7.25 -9.61
C ARG A 53 10.59 -6.49 -8.85
N LEU A 54 11.79 -7.06 -8.78
CA LEU A 54 12.95 -6.26 -8.47
C LEU A 54 13.26 -5.33 -9.65
N ASP A 55 13.78 -4.14 -9.36
CA ASP A 55 14.27 -3.19 -10.36
C ASP A 55 15.33 -3.81 -11.29
N SER A 56 16.17 -4.69 -10.75
CA SER A 56 17.18 -5.51 -11.42
C SER A 56 16.60 -6.68 -12.26
N SER A 57 15.34 -7.07 -12.06
CA SER A 57 14.68 -8.09 -12.89
C SER A 57 14.21 -7.52 -14.23
N PRO A 58 14.09 -8.34 -15.30
CA PRO A 58 13.56 -7.90 -16.58
C PRO A 58 12.20 -7.20 -16.45
N SER A 59 11.97 -6.16 -17.26
CA SER A 59 10.75 -5.35 -17.18
C SER A 59 9.46 -6.15 -17.42
N PHE A 60 9.52 -7.23 -18.20
CA PHE A 60 8.36 -8.09 -18.46
C PHE A 60 7.96 -8.96 -17.24
N CYS A 61 8.79 -9.06 -16.20
CA CYS A 61 8.50 -9.84 -15.00
C CYS A 61 7.61 -9.12 -13.97
N GLY A 62 7.20 -7.88 -14.23
CA GLY A 62 6.33 -7.12 -13.32
C GLY A 62 5.51 -6.07 -14.05
N ALA A 63 4.53 -5.49 -13.35
CA ALA A 63 3.71 -4.41 -13.86
C ALA A 63 4.43 -3.05 -13.70
N PRO A 64 4.16 -2.07 -14.59
CA PRO A 64 4.72 -0.72 -14.46
C PRO A 64 4.32 -0.06 -13.13
N GLY A 65 5.30 0.43 -12.37
CA GLY A 65 5.08 1.04 -11.05
C GLY A 65 4.96 0.02 -9.90
N MET A 66 5.24 -1.26 -10.15
CA MET A 66 5.35 -2.32 -9.13
C MET A 66 6.80 -2.79 -8.92
N GLU A 67 7.76 -1.91 -9.19
CA GLU A 67 9.17 -2.09 -8.87
C GLU A 67 9.45 -2.00 -7.38
N LEU A 68 10.21 -2.99 -6.88
CA LEU A 68 10.80 -3.04 -5.54
C LEU A 68 12.33 -3.05 -5.66
N THR A 69 13.01 -2.60 -4.61
CA THR A 69 14.48 -2.61 -4.53
C THR A 69 14.94 -3.32 -3.26
N CYS A 70 16.21 -3.74 -3.21
CA CYS A 70 16.82 -4.29 -2.00
C CYS A 70 17.79 -3.29 -1.39
N SER A 71 17.60 -2.98 -0.10
CA SER A 71 18.50 -2.13 0.69
C SER A 71 19.18 -2.98 1.76
N GLY A 72 20.27 -3.65 1.39
CA GLY A 72 20.80 -4.75 2.18
C GLY A 72 19.78 -5.88 2.24
N ASN A 73 19.35 -6.26 3.45
CA ASN A 73 18.36 -7.32 3.66
C ASN A 73 16.90 -6.84 3.54
N ASP A 74 16.66 -5.53 3.53
CA ASP A 74 15.31 -4.96 3.48
C ASP A 74 14.77 -4.88 2.04
N THR A 75 13.55 -5.38 1.81
CA THR A 75 12.77 -5.07 0.61
C THR A 75 12.19 -3.66 0.74
N VAL A 76 12.33 -2.82 -0.29
CA VAL A 76 11.95 -1.40 -0.27
C VAL A 76 11.03 -1.04 -1.43
N LEU A 77 9.93 -0.36 -1.12
CA LEU A 77 9.03 0.28 -2.07
C LEU A 77 9.33 1.78 -2.13
N ALA A 78 9.47 2.34 -3.33
CA ALA A 78 9.61 3.79 -3.54
C ALA A 78 8.30 4.41 -4.05
N LEU A 79 7.75 5.38 -3.31
CA LEU A 79 6.54 6.11 -3.68
C LEU A 79 6.91 7.56 -4.09
N PRO A 80 6.55 8.03 -5.31
CA PRO A 80 7.02 9.30 -5.87
C PRO A 80 6.80 10.57 -5.02
N HIS A 81 5.81 10.56 -4.13
CA HIS A 81 5.43 11.71 -3.29
C HIS A 81 5.64 11.50 -1.79
N ALA A 82 6.06 10.30 -1.38
CA ALA A 82 6.14 9.91 0.02
C ALA A 82 7.51 9.34 0.42
N GLY A 83 8.38 9.01 -0.54
CA GLY A 83 9.72 8.47 -0.31
C GLY A 83 9.74 6.95 -0.29
N SER A 84 10.77 6.39 0.35
CA SER A 84 11.04 4.95 0.38
C SER A 84 10.58 4.31 1.70
N PHE A 85 9.97 3.13 1.62
CA PHE A 85 9.42 2.40 2.76
C PHE A 85 9.85 0.94 2.72
N ASN A 86 10.23 0.37 3.87
CA ASN A 86 10.50 -1.06 3.96
C ASN A 86 9.17 -1.84 3.85
N VAL A 87 9.14 -2.84 2.98
CA VAL A 87 8.02 -3.76 2.80
C VAL A 87 8.14 -4.89 3.82
N THR A 88 7.10 -5.11 4.62
CA THR A 88 7.07 -6.19 5.62
C THR A 88 6.31 -7.43 5.14
N ALA A 89 5.34 -7.27 4.26
CA ALA A 89 4.60 -8.38 3.65
C ALA A 89 4.05 -7.98 2.27
N ILE A 90 3.77 -8.99 1.45
CA ILE A 90 3.07 -8.88 0.18
C ILE A 90 2.01 -9.98 0.17
N ASP A 91 0.74 -9.61 0.20
CA ASP A 91 -0.36 -10.58 0.10
C ASP A 91 -0.80 -10.71 -1.38
N TYR A 92 -0.45 -11.84 -1.98
CA TYR A 92 -0.79 -12.16 -3.37
C TYR A 92 -2.24 -12.60 -3.59
N ARG A 93 -2.99 -12.89 -2.52
CA ARG A 93 -4.39 -13.31 -2.60
C ARG A 93 -5.31 -12.08 -2.71
N TYR A 94 -4.99 -11.00 -2.02
CA TYR A 94 -5.74 -9.76 -2.03
C TYR A 94 -5.08 -8.66 -2.88
N GLY A 95 -3.80 -8.82 -3.23
CA GLY A 95 -3.04 -7.88 -4.06
C GLY A 95 -2.42 -6.73 -3.26
N GLU A 96 -2.21 -6.94 -1.96
CA GLU A 96 -1.84 -5.92 -0.98
C GLU A 96 -0.33 -5.92 -0.70
N ILE A 97 0.19 -4.76 -0.29
CA ILE A 97 1.59 -4.59 0.11
C ILE A 97 1.66 -3.83 1.43
N THR A 98 2.17 -4.50 2.46
CA THR A 98 2.26 -3.94 3.80
C THR A 98 3.61 -3.23 3.94
N ILE A 99 3.59 -1.92 4.20
CA ILE A 99 4.80 -1.12 4.41
C ILE A 99 4.98 -0.70 5.88
N LYS A 100 6.23 -0.74 6.34
CA LYS A 100 6.65 -0.26 7.66
C LYS A 100 6.90 1.25 7.63
N LEU A 101 6.07 1.99 8.34
CA LEU A 101 6.30 3.40 8.65
C LEU A 101 7.41 3.52 9.70
N GLY A 102 8.67 3.59 9.24
CA GLY A 102 9.87 3.54 10.09
C GLY A 102 10.57 4.88 10.33
N GLY A 103 10.92 5.16 11.58
CA GLY A 103 12.13 5.90 11.98
C GLY A 103 12.21 7.41 11.75
N SER A 104 11.62 7.99 10.70
CA SER A 104 11.68 9.43 10.38
C SER A 104 10.43 10.21 10.82
N CYS A 105 9.72 9.67 11.82
CA CYS A 105 8.85 10.41 12.75
C CYS A 105 7.85 11.39 12.12
N LEU A 106 7.24 10.97 11.01
CA LEU A 106 6.14 11.70 10.36
C LEU A 106 6.55 13.16 10.05
N HIS A 107 7.56 13.29 9.18
CA HIS A 107 8.26 14.51 8.72
C HIS A 107 7.36 15.71 8.28
N GLY A 108 6.03 15.58 8.32
CA GLY A 108 5.07 16.63 7.96
C GLY A 108 3.83 16.71 8.85
N LEU A 109 3.86 16.32 10.13
CA LEU A 109 2.69 16.43 11.02
C LEU A 109 2.78 17.50 12.12
N THR A 110 3.98 17.99 12.45
CA THR A 110 4.20 19.04 13.46
C THR A 110 4.54 20.41 12.86
N GLY A 111 4.93 20.47 11.58
CA GLY A 111 5.22 21.72 10.86
C GLY A 111 4.01 22.34 10.14
N GLN A 112 3.19 21.49 9.51
CA GLN A 112 1.87 21.78 8.95
C GLN A 112 1.03 20.49 9.04
N PRO A 113 -0.31 20.53 9.06
CA PRO A 113 -1.12 19.31 9.10
C PRO A 113 -1.25 18.69 7.70
N GLY A 114 -0.17 18.06 7.21
CA GLY A 114 -0.12 17.41 5.89
C GLY A 114 -0.25 15.89 5.97
N SER A 115 -1.33 15.32 5.44
CA SER A 115 -1.44 13.87 5.25
C SER A 115 -0.32 13.37 4.33
N VAL A 116 0.35 12.26 4.71
CA VAL A 116 1.31 11.60 3.82
C VAL A 116 0.52 10.98 2.66
N ASN A 117 0.63 11.56 1.47
CA ASN A 117 -0.09 11.04 0.31
C ASN A 117 0.63 9.81 -0.26
N LEU A 118 0.25 8.64 0.23
CA LEU A 118 0.70 7.33 -0.26
C LEU A 118 0.00 6.90 -1.57
N THR A 119 -0.96 7.70 -2.06
CA THR A 119 -1.75 7.37 -3.25
C THR A 119 -0.96 7.61 -4.53
N THR A 120 -0.96 6.61 -5.40
CA THR A 120 -0.42 6.67 -6.77
C THR A 120 -1.46 6.11 -7.75
N SER A 121 -1.10 5.93 -9.03
CA SER A 121 -1.94 5.22 -10.00
C SER A 121 -2.09 3.73 -9.68
N VAL A 122 -1.05 3.13 -9.09
CA VAL A 122 -0.92 1.70 -8.77
C VAL A 122 -1.38 1.44 -7.33
N TYR A 123 -0.68 2.03 -6.36
CA TYR A 123 -0.97 1.89 -4.94
C TYR A 123 -2.08 2.87 -4.54
N ARG A 124 -3.21 2.33 -4.08
CA ARG A 124 -4.22 3.09 -3.36
C ARG A 124 -4.34 2.52 -1.95
N PRO A 125 -4.39 3.36 -0.91
CA PRO A 125 -4.79 2.95 0.43
C PRO A 125 -6.08 2.12 0.41
N TRP A 126 -6.03 0.90 0.94
CA TRP A 126 -7.23 0.11 1.17
C TRP A 126 -7.86 0.58 2.49
N ASP A 127 -9.04 1.18 2.35
CA ASP A 127 -9.74 1.92 3.41
C ASP A 127 -8.93 3.02 4.13
N SER A 128 -9.67 3.86 4.83
CA SER A 128 -9.21 5.13 5.37
C SER A 128 -9.67 5.22 6.82
N TYR A 129 -8.94 4.61 7.75
CA TYR A 129 -9.26 4.75 9.17
C TYR A 129 -8.78 6.09 9.72
N ASN A 130 -9.72 6.86 10.25
CA ASN A 130 -9.42 8.04 11.04
C ASN A 130 -8.60 7.62 12.25
N ILE A 131 -7.43 8.21 12.41
CA ILE A 131 -6.48 7.91 13.47
C ILE A 131 -6.21 9.18 14.27
N SER A 132 -6.29 9.02 15.59
CA SER A 132 -5.92 10.04 16.55
C SER A 132 -4.60 9.67 17.22
N LEU A 133 -3.75 10.68 17.47
CA LEU A 133 -2.61 10.53 18.36
C LEU A 133 -3.04 10.89 19.78
N LEU A 134 -2.86 9.96 20.72
CA LEU A 134 -3.02 10.21 22.15
C LEU A 134 -1.66 10.42 22.82
N GLY A 135 -1.54 11.49 23.59
CA GLY A 135 -0.42 11.74 24.49
C GLY A 135 -0.79 11.40 25.92
N CYS A 136 -0.11 10.42 26.49
CA CYS A 136 -0.32 9.93 27.86
C CYS A 136 0.85 10.35 28.76
N PRO A 137 0.62 10.80 30.00
CA PRO A 137 1.70 11.20 30.91
C PRO A 137 2.45 9.99 31.50
N ARG A 138 1.91 8.78 31.34
CA ARG A 138 2.47 7.51 31.79
C ARG A 138 2.54 6.53 30.63
N LYS A 139 3.53 5.64 30.64
CA LYS A 139 3.59 4.53 29.70
C LYS A 139 2.49 3.54 30.04
N TRP A 140 1.69 3.22 29.05
CA TRP A 140 0.63 2.22 29.08
C TRP A 140 0.91 1.12 28.04
N THR A 141 0.36 -0.07 28.27
CA THR A 141 0.46 -1.22 27.36
C THR A 141 -0.96 -1.59 26.94
N PRO A 142 -1.34 -1.41 25.67
CA PRO A 142 -2.64 -1.84 25.17
C PRO A 142 -2.86 -3.35 25.33
N GLU A 143 -4.06 -3.76 25.73
CA GLU A 143 -4.45 -5.18 25.88
C GLU A 143 -4.72 -5.82 24.51
N GLU A 144 -3.67 -6.14 23.76
CA GLU A 144 -3.71 -6.78 22.41
C GLU A 144 -4.69 -6.13 21.40
N ASP A 145 -5.10 -4.89 21.65
CA ASP A 145 -6.03 -4.15 20.81
C ASP A 145 -5.26 -3.65 19.58
N TYR A 146 -5.34 -4.42 18.48
CA TYR A 146 -4.75 -4.10 17.17
C TYR A 146 -5.13 -2.71 16.64
N ARG A 147 -6.15 -2.06 17.22
CA ARG A 147 -6.56 -0.68 16.93
C ARG A 147 -5.65 0.38 17.57
N ILE A 148 -4.65 -0.02 18.36
CA ILE A 148 -3.82 0.86 19.18
C ILE A 148 -2.34 0.48 19.04
N ALA A 149 -1.55 1.39 18.46
CA ALA A 149 -0.12 1.20 18.26
C ALA A 149 0.70 2.21 19.08
N GLY A 150 1.64 1.71 19.89
CA GLY A 150 2.58 2.56 20.61
C GLY A 150 3.19 1.92 21.87
N PRO A 151 3.98 2.68 22.64
CA PRO A 151 4.32 4.08 22.41
C PRO A 151 5.22 4.27 21.19
N ILE A 152 4.90 5.25 20.36
CA ILE A 152 5.68 5.66 19.18
C ILE A 152 6.90 6.41 19.70
N SER A 153 8.03 5.72 19.83
CA SER A 153 9.23 6.19 20.56
C SER A 153 9.72 7.56 20.15
N CYS A 154 9.56 7.95 18.88
CA CYS A 154 10.09 9.21 18.35
C CYS A 154 9.07 10.34 18.17
N LEU A 155 7.80 10.09 18.50
CA LEU A 155 6.85 11.15 18.87
C LEU A 155 6.79 11.35 20.40
N SER A 156 7.26 10.35 21.15
CA SER A 156 7.26 10.36 22.61
C SER A 156 8.44 11.18 23.16
N THR A 157 8.25 11.73 24.36
CA THR A 157 9.26 12.46 25.14
C THR A 157 9.37 11.85 26.54
N ALA A 158 10.32 12.31 27.35
CA ALA A 158 10.50 11.83 28.73
C ALA A 158 9.26 12.03 29.63
N SER A 159 8.35 12.94 29.28
CA SER A 159 7.13 13.26 30.05
C SER A 159 5.81 12.98 29.30
N GLN A 160 5.88 12.43 28.08
CA GLN A 160 4.69 12.15 27.26
C GLN A 160 4.91 10.97 26.32
N PHE A 161 4.11 9.92 26.48
CA PHE A 161 4.11 8.73 25.62
C PHE A 161 3.01 8.88 24.56
N VAL A 162 3.35 8.72 23.28
CA VAL A 162 2.42 8.95 22.17
C VAL A 162 1.96 7.63 21.54
N TYR A 163 0.65 7.46 21.36
CA TYR A 163 0.02 6.28 20.78
C TYR A 163 -0.83 6.68 19.58
N ALA A 164 -0.83 5.88 18.52
CA ALA A 164 -1.82 5.98 17.44
C ALA A 164 -3.02 5.10 17.77
N VAL A 165 -4.23 5.66 17.63
CA VAL A 165 -5.50 5.04 17.99
C VAL A 165 -6.46 5.18 16.82
N LEU A 166 -6.97 4.06 16.30
CA LEU A 166 -8.01 4.04 15.28
C LEU A 166 -9.35 4.49 15.88
N ALA A 167 -10.19 5.18 15.11
CA ALA A 167 -11.47 5.75 15.55
C ALA A 167 -12.51 4.75 16.08
N TYR A 168 -12.26 3.44 15.93
CA TYR A 168 -13.11 2.36 16.45
C TYR A 168 -12.49 1.63 17.66
N ALA A 169 -11.40 2.15 18.23
CA ALA A 169 -10.86 1.66 19.49
C ALA A 169 -11.88 1.82 20.63
N TYR A 170 -11.93 0.86 21.54
CA TYR A 170 -12.89 0.90 22.64
C TYR A 170 -12.53 2.00 23.63
N ALA A 171 -13.46 2.90 23.94
CA ALA A 171 -13.23 3.95 24.94
C ALA A 171 -12.81 3.39 26.32
N THR A 172 -13.16 2.13 26.62
CA THR A 172 -12.77 1.41 27.84
C THR A 172 -11.32 0.93 27.84
N SER A 173 -10.67 0.76 26.67
CA SER A 173 -9.23 0.42 26.63
C SER A 173 -8.34 1.66 26.77
N LEU A 174 -8.88 2.88 26.63
CA LEU A 174 -8.09 4.12 26.67
C LEU A 174 -7.88 4.64 28.11
N PRO A 175 -6.64 4.92 28.56
CA PRO A 175 -6.40 5.53 29.87
C PRO A 175 -6.98 6.95 29.97
N SER A 176 -7.62 7.25 31.09
CA SER A 176 -8.34 8.51 31.32
C SER A 176 -7.44 9.74 31.52
N ASP A 177 -6.13 9.55 31.70
CA ASP A 177 -5.12 10.61 31.79
C ASP A 177 -4.48 10.97 30.44
N CYS A 178 -4.76 10.20 29.38
CA CYS A 178 -4.35 10.50 28.01
C CYS A 178 -5.14 11.65 27.39
N ARG A 179 -4.53 12.38 26.44
CA ARG A 179 -5.12 13.54 25.75
C ARG A 179 -4.93 13.43 24.25
N VAL A 180 -5.91 13.86 23.46
CA VAL A 180 -5.76 13.93 21.99
C VAL A 180 -4.75 15.02 21.64
N ILE A 181 -3.64 14.63 20.99
CA ILE A 181 -2.64 15.54 20.41
C ILE A 181 -3.10 16.01 19.02
N SER A 182 -3.65 15.09 18.22
CA SER A 182 -4.20 15.37 16.89
C SER A 182 -5.17 14.26 16.48
N ASN A 183 -6.12 14.59 15.60
CA ASN A 183 -7.17 13.71 15.09
C ASN A 183 -7.31 13.76 13.56
N ARG A 184 -6.30 14.30 12.85
CA ARG A 184 -6.36 14.58 11.40
C ARG A 184 -5.59 13.58 10.55
N PHE A 185 -5.40 12.36 11.03
CA PHE A 185 -4.60 11.36 10.32
C PHE A 185 -5.47 10.26 9.75
N THR A 186 -5.04 9.78 8.59
CA THR A 186 -5.59 8.64 7.89
C THR A 186 -4.38 7.78 7.55
N ILE A 187 -4.33 6.56 8.08
CA ILE A 187 -3.31 5.59 7.69
C ILE A 187 -4.04 4.49 6.90
N PRO A 188 -3.50 4.06 5.74
CA PRO A 188 -3.98 2.87 5.04
C PRO A 188 -3.88 1.66 5.96
N TYR A 189 -4.84 0.75 5.91
CA TYR A 189 -4.82 -0.47 6.73
C TYR A 189 -5.03 -1.72 5.86
N ASP A 190 -4.67 -2.87 6.43
CA ASP A 190 -4.54 -4.18 5.80
C ASP A 190 -5.09 -5.19 6.82
N ARG A 191 -6.00 -6.10 6.41
CA ARG A 191 -7.03 -6.68 7.30
C ARG A 191 -6.97 -8.18 7.56
#